data_AF-A0A8D3BXZ9-F1
#
_entry.id   AF-A0A8D3BXZ9-F1
#
_cell.length_a   1.000
_cell.length_b   1.000
_cell.length_c   1.000
_cell.angle_alpha   90.00
_cell.angle_beta   90.00
_cell.angle_gamma   90.00
#
_symmetry.space_group_name_H-M   'P 1'
#
loop_
_entity.id
_entity.type
_entity.pdbx_description
1 polymer ?
#
loop_
_entity_poly.entity_id
_entity_poly.type
_entity_poly.pdbx_seq_one_letter_code
_entity_poly.pdbx_strand_id
1 'polypeptide(L)'
;INEFLTNCRLSTLDVKAVQALDAEITLDEIKTAVMQFPNNRASGPDGFKIEFYKSYLPQISILPNSLYQANIAVLLKKDRDPLNMSSYRPISLLQMETKILSKPFDHIHVEWQFMLFSP
;
A
#
# COMPACT_ATOMS: atom_id res chain seq x y z
N ILE A 1 -14.36 2.32 -24.57
CA ILE A 1 -13.04 2.50 -23.91
C ILE A 1 -12.28 3.68 -24.49
N ASN A 2 -11.97 3.69 -25.80
CA ASN A 2 -11.22 4.79 -26.41
C ASN A 2 -11.89 6.16 -26.21
N GLU A 3 -13.19 6.29 -26.43
CA GLU A 3 -13.94 7.53 -26.18
C GLU A 3 -13.87 8.01 -24.72
N PHE A 4 -13.89 7.08 -23.76
CA PHE A 4 -13.75 7.39 -22.34
C PHE A 4 -12.34 7.87 -22.00
N LEU A 5 -11.31 7.20 -22.51
CA LEU A 5 -9.90 7.55 -22.28
C LEU A 5 -9.54 8.90 -22.92
N THR A 6 -10.06 9.20 -24.12
CA THR A 6 -9.81 10.47 -24.80
C THR A 6 -10.45 11.67 -24.08
N ASN A 7 -11.58 11.46 -23.42
CA ASN A 7 -12.26 12.50 -22.63
C ASN A 7 -11.72 12.61 -21.19
N CYS A 8 -10.87 11.68 -20.77
CA CYS A 8 -10.27 11.69 -19.44
C CYS A 8 -9.09 12.67 -19.40
N ARG A 9 -9.19 13.73 -18.60
CA ARG A 9 -8.07 14.66 -18.36
C ARG A 9 -7.12 14.06 -17.35
N LEU A 10 -6.21 13.21 -17.81
CA LEU A 10 -5.15 12.65 -16.98
C LEU A 10 -4.02 13.66 -16.81
N SER A 11 -3.57 13.86 -15.58
CA SER A 11 -2.38 14.65 -15.29
C SER A 11 -1.13 13.90 -15.75
N THR A 12 -0.31 14.54 -16.57
CA THR A 12 0.99 13.99 -16.98
C THR A 12 2.04 14.27 -15.89
N LEU A 13 2.85 13.27 -15.57
CA LEU A 13 3.98 13.42 -14.66
C LEU A 13 5.10 14.23 -15.31
N ASP A 14 5.83 15.00 -14.51
CA ASP A 14 7.06 15.66 -14.95
C ASP A 14 8.16 14.62 -15.20
N VAL A 15 9.10 14.95 -16.10
CA VAL A 15 10.22 14.06 -16.48
C VAL A 15 11.04 13.67 -15.26
N LYS A 16 11.23 14.58 -14.29
CA LYS A 16 11.95 14.28 -13.05
C LYS A 16 11.21 13.28 -12.17
N ALA A 17 9.88 13.37 -12.11
CA ALA A 17 9.06 12.44 -11.33
C ALA A 17 9.09 11.04 -11.94
N VAL A 18 9.07 10.94 -13.27
CA VAL A 18 9.24 9.66 -13.97
C VAL A 18 10.61 9.04 -13.65
N GLN A 19 11.69 9.82 -13.76
CA GLN A 19 13.03 9.36 -13.42
C GLN A 19 13.17 8.93 -11.96
N ALA A 20 12.50 9.61 -11.03
CA ALA A 20 12.49 9.23 -9.62
C ALA A 20 11.72 7.94 -9.35
N LEU A 21 10.63 7.67 -10.09
CA LEU A 21 9.88 6.41 -10.00
C LEU A 21 10.67 5.21 -10.51
N ASP A 22 11.49 5.40 -11.55
CA ASP A 22 12.32 4.35 -12.15
C ASP A 22 13.66 4.15 -11.41
N ALA A 23 13.99 5.01 -10.45
CA ALA A 23 15.21 4.89 -9.66
C ALA A 23 15.15 3.72 -8.67
N GLU A 24 16.31 3.13 -8.37
CA GLU A 24 16.40 2.09 -7.34
C GLU A 24 16.10 2.67 -5.96
N ILE A 25 15.27 1.95 -5.18
CA ILE A 25 14.97 2.32 -3.79
C ILE A 25 16.21 2.12 -2.93
N THR A 26 16.64 3.17 -2.24
CA THR A 26 17.82 3.16 -1.39
C THR A 26 17.51 2.62 0.02
N LEU A 27 18.53 2.07 0.69
CA LEU A 27 18.40 1.62 2.08
C LEU A 27 18.01 2.75 3.04
N ASP A 28 18.45 3.97 2.77
CA ASP A 28 18.14 5.12 3.63
C ASP A 28 16.68 5.58 3.48
N GLU A 29 16.10 5.47 2.28
CA GLU A 29 14.65 5.65 2.08
C GLU A 29 13.85 4.60 2.84
N ILE A 30 14.28 3.33 2.82
CA ILE A 30 13.62 2.26 3.59
C ILE A 30 13.71 2.52 5.10
N LYS A 31 14.91 2.86 5.62
CA LYS A 31 15.08 3.19 7.05
C LYS A 31 14.20 4.36 7.45
N THR A 32 14.17 5.40 6.63
CA THR A 32 13.35 6.60 6.86
C THR A 32 11.86 6.24 6.87
N ALA A 33 11.41 5.45 5.89
CA ALA A 33 10.03 4.96 5.82
C ALA A 33 9.63 4.18 7.07
N VAL A 34 10.43 3.21 7.50
CA VAL A 34 10.17 2.42 8.72
C VAL A 34 10.04 3.31 9.96
N MET A 35 10.92 4.30 10.09
CA MET A 35 10.90 5.24 11.23
C MET A 35 9.66 6.14 11.23
N GLN A 36 9.18 6.55 10.06
CA GLN A 36 8.00 7.40 9.89
C GLN A 36 6.68 6.68 10.18
N PHE A 37 6.63 5.34 10.09
CA PHE A 37 5.39 4.63 10.39
C PHE A 37 4.97 4.79 11.86
N PRO A 38 3.68 5.05 12.14
CA PRO A 38 3.18 5.07 13.50
C PRO A 38 3.18 3.67 14.11
N ASN A 39 3.43 3.58 15.42
CA ASN A 39 3.34 2.35 16.18
C ASN A 39 1.88 1.88 16.35
N ASN A 40 1.70 0.65 16.81
CA ASN A 40 0.41 0.00 17.07
C ASN A 40 -0.49 -0.15 15.84
N ARG A 41 0.11 -0.20 14.65
CA ARG A 41 -0.59 -0.60 13.43
C ARG A 41 -0.90 -2.10 13.48
N ALA A 42 -2.00 -2.49 12.85
CA ALA A 42 -2.33 -3.89 12.67
C ALA A 42 -1.21 -4.60 11.88
N SER A 43 -0.86 -5.80 12.34
CA SER A 43 0.11 -6.67 11.65
C SER A 43 -0.46 -7.17 10.33
N GLY A 44 0.43 -7.61 9.45
CA GLY A 44 0.04 -8.43 8.31
C GLY A 44 -0.42 -9.83 8.73
N PRO A 45 -0.74 -10.69 7.75
CA PRO A 45 -1.07 -12.11 7.96
C PRO A 45 0.05 -12.91 8.65
N ASP A 46 1.29 -12.45 8.51
CA ASP A 46 2.51 -12.98 9.10
C ASP A 46 2.66 -12.68 10.60
N GLY A 47 1.86 -11.77 11.14
CA GLY A 47 1.93 -11.33 12.54
C GLY A 47 3.03 -10.30 12.83
N PHE A 48 3.85 -9.92 11.85
CA PHE A 48 4.89 -8.91 12.06
C PHE A 48 4.29 -7.50 12.06
N LYS A 49 4.65 -6.72 13.08
CA LYS A 49 4.25 -5.32 13.23
C LYS A 49 5.41 -4.40 12.90
N ILE A 50 5.14 -3.10 12.72
CA ILE A 50 6.17 -2.12 12.41
C ILE A 50 7.30 -2.07 13.47
N GLU A 51 6.98 -2.34 14.73
CA GLU A 51 7.94 -2.35 15.84
C GLU A 51 9.03 -3.40 15.65
N PHE A 52 8.70 -4.51 14.98
CA PHE A 52 9.68 -5.53 14.60
C PHE A 52 10.70 -4.92 13.62
N TYR A 53 10.23 -4.32 12.52
CA TYR A 53 11.13 -3.71 11.53
C TYR A 53 11.95 -2.55 12.11
N LYS A 54 11.38 -1.75 13.02
CA LYS A 54 12.13 -0.71 13.75
C LYS A 54 13.28 -1.28 14.59
N SER A 55 13.07 -2.45 15.19
CA SER A 55 14.07 -3.12 16.04
C SER A 55 15.15 -3.84 15.24
N TYR A 56 14.82 -4.32 14.04
CA TYR A 56 15.70 -5.14 13.18
C TYR A 56 16.17 -4.43 11.89
N LEU A 57 16.05 -3.09 11.82
CA LEU A 57 16.50 -2.25 10.69
C LEU A 57 17.84 -2.66 10.05
N PRO A 58 18.91 -3.00 10.81
CA PRO A 58 20.20 -3.35 10.21
C PRO A 58 20.19 -4.68 9.42
N GLN A 59 19.17 -5.52 9.61
CA GLN A 59 19.08 -6.88 9.05
C GLN A 59 18.04 -7.00 7.94
N ILE A 60 17.37 -5.92 7.56
CA ILE A 60 16.37 -5.90 6.46
C ILE A 60 17.13 -5.84 5.13
N SER A 61 17.77 -6.94 4.73
CA SER A 61 18.44 -7.07 3.44
C SER A 61 17.69 -7.99 2.46
N ILE A 62 16.68 -8.73 2.94
CA ILE A 62 15.92 -9.70 2.15
C ILE A 62 14.43 -9.36 2.27
N LEU A 63 13.80 -9.04 1.14
CA LEU A 63 12.35 -8.95 1.06
C LEU A 63 11.77 -10.37 1.11
N PRO A 64 10.83 -10.66 2.04
CA PRO A 64 10.26 -11.99 2.12
C PRO A 64 9.42 -12.29 0.88
N ASN A 65 9.39 -13.57 0.49
CA ASN A 65 8.57 -14.07 -0.63
C ASN A 65 7.07 -13.76 -0.47
N SER A 66 6.65 -13.44 0.75
CA SER A 66 5.29 -13.11 1.08
C SER A 66 4.86 -11.75 0.51
N LEU A 67 5.77 -10.87 0.07
CA LEU A 67 5.51 -9.47 -0.35
C LEU A 67 4.29 -9.30 -1.27
N TYR A 68 4.04 -10.28 -2.14
CA TYR A 68 2.96 -10.28 -3.13
C TYR A 68 1.65 -10.91 -2.63
N GLN A 69 1.59 -11.32 -1.36
CA GLN A 69 0.42 -11.93 -0.75
C GLN A 69 -0.38 -10.88 0.03
N ALA A 70 -1.69 -11.06 0.02
CA ALA A 70 -2.63 -10.25 0.79
C ALA A 70 -3.71 -11.15 1.37
N ASN A 71 -4.19 -10.84 2.57
CA ASN A 71 -5.39 -11.49 3.11
C ASN A 71 -6.61 -10.66 2.75
N ILE A 72 -7.67 -11.31 2.28
CA ILE A 72 -8.95 -10.64 2.04
C ILE A 72 -9.79 -10.76 3.30
N ALA A 73 -10.13 -9.62 3.89
CA ALA A 73 -11.11 -9.51 4.97
C ALA A 73 -12.41 -8.90 4.42
N VAL A 74 -13.56 -9.38 4.88
CA VAL A 74 -14.86 -8.82 4.50
C VAL A 74 -15.40 -7.95 5.63
N LEU A 75 -15.70 -6.69 5.33
CA LEU A 75 -16.31 -5.75 6.27
C LEU A 75 -17.77 -5.55 5.94
N LEU A 76 -18.65 -5.74 6.93
CA LEU A 76 -20.07 -5.44 6.80
C LEU A 76 -20.27 -3.93 6.60
N LYS A 77 -21.03 -3.55 5.58
CA LYS A 77 -21.47 -2.17 5.37
C LYS A 77 -22.38 -1.78 6.53
N LYS A 78 -22.16 -0.58 7.09
CA LYS A 78 -23.04 -0.03 8.13
C LYS A 78 -24.51 -0.06 7.66
N ASP A 79 -25.42 -0.45 8.56
CA ASP A 79 -26.87 -0.49 8.33
C ASP A 79 -27.33 -1.41 7.19
N ARG A 80 -26.58 -2.49 6.91
CA ARG A 80 -26.94 -3.52 5.92
C ARG A 80 -27.14 -4.89 6.57
N ASP A 81 -27.99 -5.71 5.94
CA ASP A 81 -28.34 -7.05 6.42
C ASP A 81 -27.13 -8.00 6.35
N PRO A 82 -26.68 -8.59 7.48
CA PRO A 82 -25.57 -9.55 7.53
C PRO A 82 -25.80 -10.83 6.73
N LEU A 83 -27.06 -11.20 6.43
CA LEU A 83 -27.38 -12.41 5.68
C LEU A 83 -27.23 -12.24 4.17
N ASN A 84 -27.11 -11.01 3.68
CA ASN A 84 -26.95 -10.72 2.26
C ASN A 84 -25.47 -10.50 1.90
N MET A 85 -24.94 -11.28 0.96
CA MET A 85 -23.54 -11.18 0.52
C MET A 85 -23.16 -9.79 -0.01
N SER A 86 -24.09 -9.10 -0.70
CA SER A 86 -23.84 -7.75 -1.25
C SER A 86 -23.66 -6.66 -0.16
N SER A 87 -24.01 -6.98 1.08
CA SER A 87 -23.81 -6.15 2.26
C SER A 87 -22.36 -6.07 2.72
N TYR A 88 -21.46 -6.87 2.17
CA TYR A 88 -20.04 -6.87 2.55
C TYR A 88 -19.19 -6.11 1.53
N ARG A 89 -18.07 -5.56 2.01
CA ARG A 89 -16.99 -4.99 1.18
C ARG A 89 -15.72 -5.81 1.43
N PRO A 90 -15.11 -6.40 0.39
CA PRO A 90 -13.81 -7.02 0.53
C PRO A 90 -12.74 -5.92 0.71
N ILE A 91 -11.78 -6.16 1.59
CA ILE A 91 -10.59 -5.34 1.79
C ILE A 91 -9.36 -6.25 1.78
N SER A 92 -8.39 -5.89 0.96
CA SER A 92 -7.08 -6.54 0.93
C SER A 92 -6.18 -5.98 2.03
N LEU A 93 -5.80 -6.84 2.97
CA LEU A 93 -4.84 -6.54 4.02
C LEU A 93 -3.44 -6.92 3.52
N LEU A 94 -2.72 -5.90 3.05
CA LEU A 94 -1.32 -6.02 2.62
C LEU A 94 -0.39 -6.18 3.82
N GLN A 95 0.74 -6.86 3.58
CA GLN A 95 1.83 -7.01 4.53
C GLN A 95 2.53 -5.69 4.85
N MET A 96 3.33 -5.70 5.92
CA MET A 96 3.99 -4.48 6.39
C MET A 96 5.11 -4.05 5.44
N GLU A 97 5.85 -4.99 4.86
CA GLU A 97 6.92 -4.77 3.89
C GLU A 97 6.41 -4.03 2.67
N THR A 98 5.27 -4.45 2.12
CA THR A 98 4.64 -3.78 0.97
C THR A 98 4.32 -2.33 1.30
N LYS A 99 3.86 -2.04 2.51
CA LYS A 99 3.58 -0.68 2.98
C LYS A 99 4.86 0.13 3.19
N ILE A 100 5.92 -0.51 3.71
CA ILE A 100 7.23 0.13 3.88
C ILE A 100 7.83 0.51 2.53
N LEU A 101 7.77 -0.37 1.54
CA LEU A 101 8.26 -0.11 0.19
C LEU A 101 7.43 0.91 -0.58
N SER A 102 6.14 1.08 -0.25
CA SER A 102 5.31 2.11 -0.89
C SER A 102 5.59 3.51 -0.35
N LYS A 103 6.08 3.64 0.89
CA LYS A 103 6.27 4.94 1.55
C LYS A 103 7.23 5.90 0.84
N PRO A 104 8.36 5.45 0.30
CA PRO A 104 9.20 6.32 -0.51
C PRO A 104 8.43 6.97 -1.65
N PHE A 105 7.35 6.38 -2.17
CA PHE A 105 6.57 6.96 -3.27
C PHE A 105 5.40 7.86 -2.83
N ASP A 106 5.13 8.01 -1.52
CA ASP A 106 3.99 8.81 -1.02
C ASP A 106 4.12 10.31 -1.34
N HIS A 107 5.34 10.82 -1.56
CA HIS A 107 5.59 12.24 -1.87
C HIS A 107 5.34 12.59 -3.33
N ILE A 108 5.31 11.58 -4.20
CA ILE A 108 4.81 11.71 -5.55
C ILE A 108 3.30 11.67 -5.38
N HIS A 109 2.57 12.71 -5.80
CA HIS A 109 1.11 12.75 -5.76
C HIS A 109 0.52 11.68 -6.70
N VAL A 110 0.65 10.42 -6.31
CA VAL A 110 -0.12 9.29 -6.77
C VAL A 110 -1.19 9.12 -5.71
N GLU A 111 -2.44 9.39 -6.06
CA GLU A 111 -3.56 9.18 -5.15
C GLU A 111 -3.70 7.69 -4.81
N TRP A 112 -2.98 7.23 -3.79
CA TRP A 112 -3.14 5.90 -3.22
C TRP A 112 -4.48 5.76 -2.46
N GLN A 113 -5.25 6.85 -2.34
CA GLN A 113 -6.56 6.87 -1.70
C GLN A 113 -7.65 6.11 -2.50
N PHE A 114 -7.42 5.79 -3.78
CA PHE A 114 -8.48 5.28 -4.66
C PHE A 114 -8.50 3.78 -4.94
N MET A 115 -7.46 3.00 -4.59
CA MET A 115 -7.47 1.55 -4.86
C MET A 115 -8.29 0.73 -3.85
N LEU A 116 -9.34 1.33 -3.27
CA LEU A 116 -10.36 0.66 -2.45
C LEU A 116 -11.80 0.92 -2.94
N PHE A 117 -11.98 1.61 -4.06
CA PHE A 117 -13.29 1.79 -4.68
C PHE A 117 -13.20 1.48 -6.17
N SER A 118 -13.59 0.26 -6.53
CA SER A 118 -14.32 0.06 -7.79
C SER A 118 -15.78 -0.27 -7.42
N PRO A 119 -16.76 0.24 -8.19
CA PRO A 119 -18.19 0.17 -7.87
C PRO A 119 -18.74 -1.26 -7.71
#